data_AF-A0A2D7MEN9-F1
#
_entry.id   AF-A0A2D7MEN9-F1
#
_cell.length_a   1.000
_cell.length_b   1.000
_cell.length_c   1.000
_cell.angle_alpha   90.00
_cell.angle_beta   90.00
_cell.angle_gamma   90.00
#
_symmetry.space_group_name_H-M   'P 1'
#
loop_
_entity.id
_entity.type
_entity.pdbx_description
1 polymer ?
#
loop_
_entity_poly.entity_id
_entity_poly.type
_entity_poly.pdbx_seq_one_letter_code
_entity_poly.pdbx_strand_id
1 'polypeptide(L)'
;MEKLIELQSIDTKLRDLNDLLGDLPSKVEELNLQEDNLKTSIVTKKERLKEIELETNKLELKNSGFDEKIDKLKDQLFLVTNNKQYDALMNEIDHLKEEKSSFETD
;
A
#
# COMPACT_ATOMS: atom_id res chain seq x y z
N MET A 1 60.36 1.53 -35.93
CA MET A 1 60.58 1.84 -34.50
C MET A 1 59.61 2.90 -34.00
N GLU A 2 59.43 4.03 -34.69
CA GLU A 2 58.46 5.09 -34.28
C GLU A 2 57.03 4.57 -34.01
N LYS A 3 56.44 3.79 -34.91
CA LYS A 3 55.09 3.22 -34.72
C LYS A 3 54.94 2.33 -33.48
N LEU A 4 56.02 1.66 -33.06
CA LEU A 4 56.03 0.81 -31.86
C LEU A 4 56.10 1.66 -30.58
N ILE A 5 56.84 2.77 -30.63
CA ILE A 5 56.95 3.74 -29.53
C ILE A 5 55.63 4.50 -29.36
N GLU A 6 54.96 4.89 -30.45
CA GLU A 6 53.63 5.48 -30.40
C GLU A 6 52.59 4.52 -29.81
N LEU A 7 52.61 3.26 -30.23
CA LEU A 7 51.72 2.23 -29.68
C LEU A 7 51.95 2.04 -28.18
N GLN A 8 53.21 1.95 -27.75
CA GLN A 8 53.55 1.86 -26.33
C GLN A 8 53.08 3.08 -25.53
N SER A 9 53.18 4.29 -26.11
CA SER A 9 52.67 5.51 -25.47
C SER A 9 51.14 5.50 -25.32
N ILE A 10 50.43 4.97 -26.32
CA ILE A 10 48.98 4.78 -26.25
C ILE A 10 48.64 3.75 -25.17
N ASP A 11 49.34 2.62 -25.12
CA ASP A 11 49.11 1.57 -24.11
C ASP A 11 49.35 2.09 -22.68
N THR A 12 50.39 2.90 -22.45
CA THR A 12 50.62 3.53 -21.14
C THR A 12 49.49 4.47 -20.76
N LYS A 13 49.04 5.34 -21.68
CA LYS A 13 47.92 6.25 -21.43
C LYS A 13 46.63 5.50 -21.15
N LEU A 14 46.40 4.39 -21.84
CA LEU A 14 45.21 3.55 -21.67
C LEU A 14 45.22 2.84 -20.31
N ARG A 15 46.39 2.43 -19.83
CA ARG A 15 46.59 1.90 -18.49
C ARG A 15 46.34 2.95 -17.41
N ASP A 16 46.94 4.13 -17.54
CA ASP A 16 46.76 5.23 -16.60
C ASP A 16 45.29 5.65 -16.49
N LEU A 17 44.57 5.63 -17.63
CA LEU A 17 43.14 5.94 -17.67
C LEU A 17 42.31 4.86 -16.96
N ASN A 18 42.63 3.58 -17.14
CA ASN A 18 41.96 2.47 -16.45
C ASN A 18 42.24 2.49 -14.93
N ASP A 19 43.47 2.80 -14.53
CA ASP A 19 43.84 2.94 -13.12
C ASP A 19 43.13 4.14 -12.47
N LEU A 20 42.94 5.24 -13.20
CA LEU A 20 42.15 6.40 -12.76
C LEU A 20 40.67 6.08 -12.62
N LEU A 21 40.13 5.24 -13.51
CA LEU A 21 38.74 4.78 -13.47
C LEU A 21 38.50 3.89 -12.25
N GLY A 22 39.46 3.02 -11.93
CA GLY A 22 39.45 2.17 -10.74
C GLY A 22 38.11 1.44 -10.53
N ASP A 23 37.60 1.49 -9.31
CA ASP A 23 36.35 0.86 -8.91
C ASP A 23 35.10 1.73 -9.14
N LEU A 24 35.26 2.91 -9.74
CA LEU A 24 34.17 3.86 -9.93
C LEU A 24 33.04 3.31 -10.82
N PRO A 25 33.30 2.60 -11.94
CA PRO A 25 32.24 1.98 -12.75
C PRO A 25 31.41 0.98 -11.94
N SER A 26 32.07 0.13 -11.16
CA SER A 26 31.41 -0.86 -10.30
C SER A 26 30.53 -0.20 -9.25
N LYS A 27 30.98 0.92 -8.66
CA LYS A 27 30.18 1.66 -7.68
C LYS A 27 28.98 2.33 -8.32
N VAL A 28 29.11 2.83 -9.54
CA VAL A 28 28.00 3.40 -10.31
C VAL A 28 26.97 2.33 -10.64
N GLU A 29 27.39 1.13 -11.08
CA GLU A 29 26.48 0.01 -11.30
C GLU A 29 25.75 -0.41 -10.02
N GLU A 30 26.46 -0.49 -8.89
CA GLU A 30 25.85 -0.82 -7.59
C GLU A 30 24.78 0.22 -7.19
N LEU A 31 25.10 1.51 -7.34
CA LEU A 31 24.17 2.60 -7.04
C LEU A 31 22.95 2.59 -7.97
N ASN A 32 23.13 2.33 -9.26
CA ASN A 32 22.03 2.20 -10.21
C ASN A 32 21.11 1.03 -9.84
N LEU A 33 21.68 -0.11 -9.46
CA LEU A 33 20.90 -1.27 -9.00
C LEU A 33 20.12 -0.95 -7.72
N GLN A 34 20.72 -0.24 -6.78
CA GLN A 34 20.04 0.22 -5.57
C GLN A 34 18.91 1.19 -5.89
N GLU A 35 19.13 2.13 -6.82
CA GLU A 35 18.12 3.07 -7.28
C GLU A 35 16.91 2.36 -7.91
N ASP A 36 17.15 1.39 -8.78
CA ASP A 36 16.08 0.64 -9.44
C ASP A 36 15.30 -0.24 -8.46
N ASN A 37 15.98 -0.86 -7.48
CA ASN A 37 15.33 -1.59 -6.40
C ASN A 37 14.45 -0.66 -5.54
N LEU A 38 14.94 0.53 -5.21
CA LEU A 38 14.17 1.52 -4.46
C LEU A 38 12.97 2.03 -5.25
N LYS A 39 13.13 2.33 -6.54
CA LYS A 39 12.03 2.73 -7.43
C LYS A 39 10.95 1.66 -7.48
N THR A 40 11.34 0.41 -7.68
CA THR A 40 10.42 -0.73 -7.71
C THR A 40 9.68 -0.86 -6.38
N SER A 41 10.40 -0.81 -5.25
CA SER A 41 9.82 -0.86 -3.91
C SER A 41 8.81 0.28 -3.65
N ILE A 42 9.10 1.49 -4.13
CA ILE A 42 8.18 2.64 -4.04
C ILE A 42 6.90 2.37 -4.84
N VAL A 43 7.00 1.84 -6.06
CA VAL A 43 5.85 1.51 -6.89
C VAL A 43 4.97 0.47 -6.20
N THR A 44 5.56 -0.64 -5.75
CA THR A 44 4.82 -1.71 -5.06
C THR A 44 4.17 -1.22 -3.77
N LYS A 45 4.85 -0.38 -2.98
CA LYS A 45 4.28 0.24 -1.77
C LYS A 45 3.12 1.18 -2.09
N LYS A 46 3.21 1.95 -3.18
CA LYS A 46 2.11 2.82 -3.63
C LYS A 46 0.89 2.03 -4.08
N GLU A 47 1.09 0.92 -4.79
CA GLU A 47 0.01 0.01 -5.16
C GLU A 47 -0.65 -0.59 -3.92
N ARG A 48 0.15 -1.10 -2.98
CA ARG A 48 -0.35 -1.63 -1.72
C ARG A 48 -1.12 -0.58 -0.90
N LEU A 49 -0.67 0.67 -0.90
CA LEU A 49 -1.38 1.76 -0.22
C LEU A 49 -2.76 2.00 -0.83
N LYS A 50 -2.87 2.00 -2.16
CA LYS A 50 -4.16 2.12 -2.85
C LYS A 50 -5.11 0.97 -2.56
N GLU A 51 -4.59 -0.26 -2.48
CA GLU A 51 -5.38 -1.42 -2.09
C GLU A 51 -5.95 -1.27 -0.68
N ILE A 52 -5.10 -0.89 0.28
CA ILE A 52 -5.50 -0.64 1.66
C ILE A 52 -6.55 0.47 1.71
N GLU A 53 -6.35 1.59 1.01
CA GLU A 53 -7.30 2.69 0.96
C GLU A 53 -8.66 2.25 0.40
N LEU A 54 -8.67 1.41 -0.64
CA LEU A 54 -9.89 0.84 -1.19
C LEU A 54 -10.58 -0.11 -0.19
N GLU A 55 -9.82 -0.94 0.52
CA GLU A 55 -10.34 -1.80 1.57
C GLU A 55 -10.94 -0.98 2.72
N THR A 56 -10.24 0.02 3.23
CA THR A 56 -10.73 0.93 4.27
C THR A 56 -12.04 1.60 3.84
N ASN A 57 -12.10 2.17 2.64
CA ASN A 57 -13.35 2.76 2.13
C ASN A 57 -14.51 1.75 2.06
N LYS A 58 -14.25 0.50 1.66
CA LYS A 58 -15.29 -0.55 1.66
C LYS A 58 -15.77 -0.89 3.06
N LEU A 59 -14.86 -0.94 4.04
CA LEU A 59 -15.20 -1.19 5.44
C LEU A 59 -16.03 -0.03 6.01
N GLU A 60 -15.64 1.22 5.76
CA GLU A 60 -16.38 2.41 6.17
C GLU A 60 -17.80 2.44 5.60
N LEU A 61 -17.97 2.13 4.31
CA LEU A 61 -19.29 2.06 3.67
C LEU A 61 -20.17 0.97 4.31
N LYS A 62 -19.61 -0.18 4.64
CA LYS A 62 -20.33 -1.23 5.38
C LYS A 62 -20.74 -0.75 6.77
N ASN A 63 -19.85 -0.07 7.47
CA ASN A 63 -20.11 0.45 8.81
C ASN A 63 -21.26 1.47 8.80
N SER A 64 -21.21 2.42 7.88
CA SER A 64 -22.30 3.38 7.63
C SER A 64 -23.61 2.67 7.28
N GLY A 65 -23.55 1.57 6.53
CA GLY A 65 -24.73 0.76 6.19
C GLY A 65 -25.36 0.06 7.41
N PHE A 66 -24.57 -0.35 8.40
CA PHE A 66 -25.10 -0.85 9.67
C PHE A 66 -25.80 0.26 10.46
N ASP A 67 -25.18 1.44 10.55
CA ASP A 67 -25.77 2.58 11.25
C ASP A 67 -27.10 3.01 10.64
N GLU A 68 -27.18 3.11 9.30
CA GLU A 68 -28.43 3.43 8.61
C GLU A 68 -29.55 2.40 8.88
N LYS A 69 -29.21 1.11 8.94
CA LYS A 69 -30.19 0.05 9.25
C LYS A 69 -30.68 0.15 10.69
N ILE A 70 -29.75 0.35 11.62
CA ILE A 70 -30.07 0.52 13.04
C ILE A 70 -30.98 1.74 13.24
N ASP A 71 -30.68 2.86 12.59
CA ASP A 71 -31.48 4.07 12.73
C ASP A 71 -32.88 3.91 12.12
N LYS A 72 -33.02 3.24 10.98
CA LYS A 72 -34.35 2.89 10.42
C LYS A 72 -35.17 2.02 11.38
N LEU A 73 -34.55 1.05 12.04
CA LEU A 73 -35.24 0.20 13.02
C LEU A 73 -35.63 0.98 14.28
N LYS A 74 -34.77 1.91 14.75
CA LYS A 74 -35.12 2.82 15.85
C LYS A 74 -36.32 3.69 15.49
N ASP A 75 -36.37 4.24 14.28
CA ASP A 75 -37.52 5.02 13.81
C ASP A 75 -38.81 4.18 13.79
N GLN A 76 -38.73 2.94 13.33
CA GLN A 76 -39.86 2.00 13.37
C GLN A 76 -40.30 1.65 14.80
N LEU A 77 -39.38 1.62 15.75
CA LEU A 77 -39.64 1.35 17.16
C LEU A 77 -40.54 2.42 17.80
N PHE A 78 -40.49 3.67 17.32
CA PHE A 78 -41.40 4.73 17.75
C PHE A 78 -42.82 4.60 17.17
N LEU A 79 -42.99 3.83 16.10
CA LEU A 79 -44.27 3.67 15.39
C LEU A 79 -45.04 2.42 15.84
N VAL A 80 -44.39 1.46 16.50
CA VAL A 80 -45.04 0.22 16.93
C VAL A 80 -45.86 0.43 18.20
N THR A 81 -47.07 -0.12 18.20
CA THR A 81 -48.02 -0.03 19.33
C THR A 81 -48.23 -1.38 20.03
N ASN A 82 -47.53 -2.43 19.60
CA ASN A 82 -47.65 -3.80 20.11
C ASN A 82 -46.33 -4.23 20.75
N ASN A 83 -46.39 -4.64 22.03
CA ASN A 83 -45.22 -5.10 22.78
C ASN A 83 -44.45 -6.23 22.09
N LYS A 84 -45.15 -7.16 21.40
CA LYS A 84 -44.48 -8.25 20.69
C LYS A 84 -43.65 -7.76 19.50
N GLN A 85 -44.10 -6.70 18.83
CA GLN A 85 -43.36 -6.08 17.72
C GLN A 85 -42.20 -5.24 18.25
N TYR A 86 -42.41 -4.55 19.38
CA TYR A 86 -41.35 -3.83 20.10
C TYR A 86 -40.21 -4.77 20.48
N ASP A 87 -40.51 -5.90 21.13
CA ASP A 87 -39.51 -6.88 21.54
C ASP A 87 -38.77 -7.48 20.33
N ALA A 88 -39.47 -7.75 19.22
CA ALA A 88 -38.85 -8.26 18.00
C ALA A 88 -37.86 -7.25 17.38
N LEU A 89 -38.28 -5.98 17.23
CA LEU A 89 -37.41 -4.93 16.69
C LEU A 89 -36.22 -4.65 17.60
N MET A 90 -36.41 -4.69 18.91
CA MET A 90 -35.31 -4.48 19.86
C MET A 90 -34.25 -5.57 19.76
N ASN A 91 -34.67 -6.84 19.67
CA ASN A 91 -33.75 -7.97 19.46
C ASN A 91 -32.97 -7.83 18.13
N GLU A 92 -33.63 -7.35 17.07
CA GLU A 92 -32.98 -7.17 15.77
C GLU A 92 -31.99 -6.00 15.77
N ILE A 93 -32.28 -4.91 16.49
CA ILE A 93 -31.34 -3.82 16.72
C ILE A 93 -30.11 -4.32 17.49
N ASP A 94 -30.31 -5.11 18.54
CA ASP A 94 -29.20 -5.62 19.35
C ASP A 94 -28.34 -6.61 18.56
N HIS A 95 -28.95 -7.49 17.76
CA HIS A 95 -28.23 -8.35 16.81
C HIS A 95 -27.39 -7.54 15.81
N LEU A 96 -27.94 -6.48 15.22
CA LEU A 96 -27.20 -5.64 14.27
C LEU A 96 -26.04 -4.86 14.93
N LYS A 97 -26.19 -4.48 16.20
CA LYS A 97 -25.08 -3.87 16.96
C LYS A 97 -23.99 -4.88 17.27
N GLU A 98 -24.34 -6.12 17.59
CA GLU A 98 -23.37 -7.20 17.80
C GLU A 98 -22.62 -7.52 16.50
N GLU A 99 -23.33 -7.63 15.37
CA GLU A 99 -22.70 -7.81 14.05
C GLU A 99 -21.76 -6.65 13.70
N LYS A 100 -22.19 -5.40 13.95
CA LYS A 100 -21.35 -4.21 13.75
C LYS A 100 -20.09 -4.27 14.62
N SER A 101 -20.24 -4.60 15.91
CA SER A 101 -19.11 -4.70 16.84
C SER A 101 -18.14 -5.81 16.46
N SER A 102 -18.63 -6.96 16.00
CA SER A 102 -17.77 -8.03 15.47
C SER A 102 -17.01 -7.53 14.25
N PHE A 103 -17.70 -6.85 13.33
CA PHE A 103 -17.12 -6.31 12.11
C PHE A 103 -16.06 -5.22 12.37
N GLU A 104 -16.19 -4.41 13.42
CA GLU A 104 -15.18 -3.42 13.82
C GLU A 104 -13.97 -4.03 14.55
N THR A 105 -14.11 -5.24 15.10
CA THR A 105 -13.04 -5.93 15.86
C THR A 105 -12.21 -6.87 14.97
N ASP A 106 -12.77 -7.32 13.84
CA ASP A 106 -12.12 -8.16 12.82
C ASP A 106 -11.24 -7.34 11.84
#